data_AF-A0A432SD39-F1
#
_entry.id   AF-A0A432SD39-F1
#
_cell.length_a   1.000
_cell.length_b   1.000
_cell.length_c   1.000
_cell.angle_alpha   90.00
_cell.angle_beta   90.00
_cell.angle_gamma   90.00
#
_symmetry.space_group_name_H-M   'P 1'
#
loop_
_entity.id
_entity.type
_entity.pdbx_description
1 polymer ?
#
loop_
_entity_poly.entity_id
_entity_poly.type
_entity_poly.pdbx_seq_one_letter_code
_entity_poly.pdbx_strand_id
1 'polypeptide(L)'
;MLNIASKILLHSFLSATLFAQTPFSLEQFSTAHIVVKSGSNKILDKYKTNIYKLLNEYANDLNISTSRLSQRVLGVKIHLLKLTKELSIIELELYIHEPTLHMKDKEEVLSITYQNRSIFIVNDIEEDIEDNLIILLEEFSTQYEEDNE
;
A
#
# COMPACT_ATOMS: atom_id res chain seq x y z
N MET A 1 14.66 42.80 2.69
CA MET A 1 15.29 41.58 3.25
C MET A 1 14.35 41.01 4.31
N LEU A 2 13.92 39.76 4.20
CA LEU A 2 13.08 39.13 5.24
C LEU A 2 13.88 38.98 6.55
N ASN A 3 13.24 39.28 7.68
CA ASN A 3 13.76 39.00 9.03
C ASN A 3 13.95 37.47 9.21
N ILE A 4 14.92 37.07 10.03
CA ILE A 4 15.17 35.70 10.49
C ILE A 4 13.88 35.00 10.95
N ALA A 5 13.01 35.68 11.72
CA ALA A 5 11.72 35.12 12.14
C ALA A 5 10.82 34.77 10.95
N SER A 6 10.74 35.66 9.95
CA SER A 6 9.98 35.43 8.72
C SER A 6 10.58 34.31 7.87
N LYS A 7 11.92 34.13 7.91
CA LYS A 7 12.59 33.01 7.23
C LYS A 7 12.30 31.67 7.90
N ILE A 8 12.30 31.62 9.24
CA ILE A 8 11.96 30.41 10.01
C ILE A 8 10.51 30.03 9.76
N LEU A 9 9.59 31.00 9.77
CA LEU A 9 8.17 30.76 9.57
C LEU A 9 7.87 30.29 8.13
N LEU A 10 8.56 30.86 7.13
CA LEU A 10 8.48 30.42 5.74
C LEU A 10 9.05 29.00 5.58
N HIS A 11 10.14 28.67 6.26
CA HIS A 11 10.73 27.32 6.22
C HIS A 11 9.80 26.27 6.85
N SER A 12 9.17 26.61 7.98
CA SER A 12 8.16 25.76 8.62
C SER A 12 6.95 25.54 7.71
N PHE A 13 6.48 26.58 7.03
CA PHE A 13 5.35 26.49 6.10
C PHE A 13 5.66 25.64 4.86
N LEU A 14 6.87 25.76 4.28
CA LEU A 14 7.28 24.90 3.15
C LEU A 14 7.51 23.43 3.57
N SER A 15 7.84 23.17 4.82
CA SER A 15 8.02 21.81 5.33
C SER A 15 6.69 21.06 5.43
N ALA A 16 5.59 21.77 5.70
CA ALA A 16 4.26 21.20 5.84
C ALA A 16 3.60 20.81 4.50
N THR A 17 4.11 21.31 3.37
CA THR A 17 3.58 20.99 2.03
C THR A 17 4.37 19.91 1.31
N LEU A 18 5.33 19.27 1.98
CA LEU A 18 6.16 18.19 1.41
C LEU A 18 5.63 16.79 1.77
N PHE A 19 4.32 16.65 1.97
CA PHE A 19 3.72 15.33 1.82
C PHE A 19 3.86 14.97 0.34
N ALA A 20 4.78 14.06 0.04
CA ALA A 20 4.97 13.53 -1.29
C ALA A 20 3.71 12.75 -1.66
N GLN A 21 2.69 13.43 -2.17
CA GLN A 21 1.62 12.79 -2.92
C GLN A 21 2.29 11.95 -4.00
N THR A 22 1.91 10.68 -4.09
CA THR A 22 2.31 9.83 -5.20
C THR A 22 1.93 10.57 -6.49
N PRO A 23 2.72 10.46 -7.58
CA PRO A 23 2.37 11.11 -8.85
C PRO A 23 1.07 10.53 -9.46
N PHE A 24 0.52 9.49 -8.83
CA PHE A 24 -0.74 8.86 -9.16
C PHE A 24 -1.75 9.20 -8.07
N SER A 25 -2.89 9.74 -8.48
CA SER A 25 -4.08 9.89 -7.66
C SER A 25 -4.84 8.56 -7.60
N LEU A 26 -5.45 8.25 -6.46
CA LEU A 26 -6.37 7.13 -6.31
C LEU A 26 -7.78 7.44 -6.83
N GLU A 27 -7.99 8.62 -7.43
CA GLU A 27 -9.21 8.95 -8.16
C GLU A 27 -9.57 7.85 -9.17
N GLN A 28 -10.85 7.47 -9.19
CA GLN A 28 -11.41 6.48 -10.13
C GLN A 28 -10.91 5.04 -9.93
N PHE A 29 -10.23 4.73 -8.83
CA PHE A 29 -9.89 3.35 -8.42
C PHE A 29 -11.11 2.61 -7.84
N SER A 30 -12.17 2.45 -8.64
CA SER A 30 -13.45 1.91 -8.20
C SER A 30 -13.60 0.39 -8.36
N THR A 31 -12.68 -0.29 -9.03
CA THR A 31 -12.72 -1.74 -9.24
C THR A 31 -11.33 -2.35 -9.15
N ALA A 32 -11.18 -3.50 -8.49
CA ALA A 32 -9.90 -4.15 -8.30
C ALA A 32 -10.00 -5.68 -8.27
N HIS A 33 -8.95 -6.35 -8.74
CA HIS A 33 -8.71 -7.76 -8.48
C HIS A 33 -7.83 -7.88 -7.23
N ILE A 34 -8.36 -8.52 -6.18
CA ILE A 34 -7.61 -8.75 -4.94
C ILE A 34 -6.58 -9.85 -5.13
N VAL A 35 -5.30 -9.56 -4.85
CA VAL A 35 -4.19 -10.51 -5.04
C VAL A 35 -3.29 -10.57 -3.81
N VAL A 36 -3.14 -11.76 -3.24
CA VAL A 36 -2.19 -12.00 -2.14
C VAL A 36 -1.05 -12.89 -2.62
N LYS A 37 0.18 -12.38 -2.50
CA LYS A 37 1.40 -13.11 -2.84
C LYS A 37 2.22 -13.36 -1.58
N SER A 38 2.74 -14.56 -1.45
CA SER A 38 3.86 -14.85 -0.57
C SER A 38 5.10 -14.90 -1.45
N GLY A 39 6.26 -14.52 -0.92
CA GLY A 39 7.54 -14.81 -1.56
C GLY A 39 7.77 -16.32 -1.73
N SER A 40 9.02 -16.73 -1.93
CA SER A 40 9.38 -18.14 -2.12
C SER A 40 9.11 -19.06 -0.90
N ASN A 41 8.68 -18.52 0.24
CA ASN A 41 8.45 -19.28 1.46
C ASN A 41 6.99 -19.75 1.60
N LYS A 42 6.80 -21.07 1.48
CA LYS A 42 5.48 -21.73 1.63
C LYS A 42 4.87 -21.62 3.03
N ILE A 43 5.66 -21.37 4.08
CA ILE A 43 5.14 -21.19 5.45
C ILE A 43 4.18 -20.00 5.50
N LEU A 44 4.43 -18.97 4.69
CA LEU A 44 3.60 -17.78 4.63
C LEU A 44 2.28 -18.01 3.86
N ASP A 45 2.15 -19.10 3.11
CA ASP A 45 0.94 -19.38 2.31
C ASP A 45 -0.31 -19.54 3.18
N LYS A 46 -0.16 -20.05 4.41
CA LYS A 46 -1.28 -20.27 5.32
C LYS A 46 -1.97 -18.98 5.75
N TYR A 47 -1.28 -17.84 5.70
CA TYR A 47 -1.83 -16.52 6.09
C TYR A 47 -2.55 -15.81 4.93
N LYS A 48 -2.41 -16.30 3.69
CA LYS A 48 -3.00 -15.65 2.51
C LYS A 48 -4.51 -15.48 2.60
N THR A 49 -5.20 -16.46 3.18
CA THR A 49 -6.66 -16.43 3.30
C THR A 49 -7.13 -15.29 4.19
N ASN A 50 -6.47 -15.06 5.32
CA ASN A 50 -6.84 -13.99 6.26
C ASN A 50 -6.54 -12.61 5.64
N ILE A 51 -5.36 -12.46 5.04
CA ILE A 51 -4.99 -11.23 4.31
C ILE A 51 -5.97 -10.94 3.18
N TYR A 52 -6.38 -11.96 2.43
CA TYR A 52 -7.35 -11.80 1.35
C TYR A 52 -8.71 -11.32 1.89
N LYS A 53 -9.15 -11.83 3.04
CA LYS A 53 -10.39 -11.37 3.68
C LYS A 53 -10.29 -9.90 4.09
N LEU A 54 -9.23 -9.53 4.80
CA LEU A 54 -8.98 -8.14 5.21
C LEU A 54 -8.97 -7.18 4.02
N LEU A 55 -8.27 -7.54 2.93
CA LEU A 55 -8.28 -6.74 1.70
C LEU A 55 -9.68 -6.58 1.10
N ASN A 56 -10.51 -7.63 1.14
CA ASN A 56 -11.88 -7.53 0.63
C ASN A 56 -12.78 -6.70 1.56
N GLU A 57 -12.61 -6.81 2.87
CA GLU A 57 -13.36 -6.03 3.85
C GLU A 57 -13.10 -4.54 3.63
N TYR A 58 -11.84 -4.12 3.61
CA TYR A 58 -11.48 -2.72 3.34
C TYR A 58 -11.89 -2.25 1.93
N ALA A 59 -11.74 -3.10 0.90
CA ALA A 59 -12.21 -2.74 -0.44
C ALA A 59 -13.74 -2.51 -0.46
N ASN A 60 -14.51 -3.34 0.24
CA ASN A 60 -15.96 -3.18 0.33
C ASN A 60 -16.33 -1.90 1.09
N ASP A 61 -15.65 -1.59 2.20
CA ASP A 61 -15.90 -0.40 3.00
C ASP A 61 -15.64 0.89 2.19
N LEU A 62 -14.61 0.86 1.33
CA LEU A 62 -14.27 1.94 0.40
C LEU A 62 -15.09 1.92 -0.91
N ASN A 63 -16.09 1.05 -1.02
CA ASN A 63 -16.92 0.87 -2.21
C ASN A 63 -16.13 0.51 -3.50
N ILE A 64 -14.98 -0.15 -3.36
CA ILE A 64 -14.16 -0.66 -4.45
C ILE A 64 -14.69 -2.04 -4.84
N SER A 65 -15.28 -2.16 -6.03
CA SER A 65 -15.85 -3.42 -6.51
C SER A 65 -14.76 -4.46 -6.79
N THR A 66 -14.86 -5.63 -6.15
CA THR A 66 -13.88 -6.70 -6.34
C THR A 66 -14.27 -7.61 -7.52
N SER A 67 -13.37 -7.72 -8.51
CA SER A 67 -13.60 -8.53 -9.70
C SER A 67 -12.29 -9.12 -10.21
N ARG A 68 -12.29 -10.45 -10.46
CA ARG A 68 -11.15 -11.15 -11.08
C ARG A 68 -10.87 -10.71 -12.52
N LEU A 69 -11.83 -10.02 -13.15
CA LEU A 69 -11.69 -9.49 -14.51
C LEU A 69 -11.12 -8.06 -14.54
N SER A 70 -10.96 -7.41 -13.38
CA SER A 70 -10.35 -6.09 -13.33
C SER A 70 -8.88 -6.17 -13.77
N GLN A 71 -8.47 -5.22 -14.61
CA GLN A 71 -7.06 -5.03 -14.98
C GLN A 71 -6.26 -4.35 -13.87
N ARG A 72 -6.96 -3.77 -12.89
CA ARG A 72 -6.39 -3.15 -11.70
C ARG A 72 -6.27 -4.17 -10.59
N VAL A 73 -5.16 -4.14 -9.86
CA VAL A 73 -4.89 -5.05 -8.76
C VAL A 73 -4.70 -4.26 -7.48
N LEU A 74 -5.47 -4.59 -6.44
CA LEU A 74 -5.14 -4.24 -5.06
C LEU A 74 -4.52 -5.49 -4.44
N GLY A 75 -3.28 -5.40 -3.99
CA GLY A 75 -2.56 -6.59 -3.57
C GLY A 75 -1.62 -6.38 -2.39
N VAL A 76 -1.33 -7.50 -1.73
CA VAL A 76 -0.35 -7.57 -0.66
C VAL A 76 0.70 -8.61 -1.03
N LYS A 77 1.98 -8.27 -0.83
CA LYS A 77 3.07 -9.25 -0.82
C LYS A 77 3.59 -9.42 0.60
N ILE A 78 3.86 -10.68 0.97
CA ILE A 78 4.48 -11.05 2.24
C ILE A 78 5.86 -11.62 1.95
N HIS A 79 6.88 -11.00 2.50
CA HIS A 79 8.28 -11.37 2.32
C HIS A 79 8.91 -11.75 3.65
N LEU A 80 9.46 -12.96 3.75
CA LEU A 80 10.31 -13.33 4.88
C LEU A 80 11.73 -12.85 4.57
N LEU A 81 12.14 -11.75 5.19
CA LEU A 81 13.46 -11.17 4.98
C LEU A 81 14.55 -11.94 5.73
N LYS A 82 14.22 -12.42 6.93
CA LYS A 82 15.16 -13.16 7.77
C LYS A 82 14.43 -14.21 8.60
N LEU A 83 15.01 -15.40 8.68
CA LEU A 83 14.54 -16.50 9.54
C LEU A 83 15.71 -17.11 10.29
N THR A 84 15.71 -16.95 11.61
CA THR A 84 16.66 -17.58 12.52
C THR A 84 15.90 -18.18 13.71
N LYS A 85 16.58 -18.93 14.58
CA LYS A 85 15.95 -19.51 15.78
C LYS A 85 15.44 -18.45 16.77
N GLU A 86 16.05 -17.28 16.77
CA GLU A 86 15.80 -16.21 17.77
C GLU A 86 15.09 -15.00 17.17
N LEU A 87 15.09 -14.87 15.84
CA LEU A 87 14.62 -13.69 15.15
C LEU A 87 14.04 -14.05 13.78
N SER A 88 12.80 -13.62 13.55
CA SER A 88 12.16 -13.61 12.24
C SER A 88 11.79 -12.18 11.88
N ILE A 89 12.02 -11.78 10.62
CA ILE A 89 11.68 -10.45 10.11
C ILE A 89 10.83 -10.62 8.86
N ILE A 90 9.67 -10.00 8.86
CA ILE A 90 8.73 -9.99 7.73
C ILE A 90 8.61 -8.57 7.18
N GLU A 91 8.47 -8.47 5.86
CA GLU A 91 8.00 -7.28 5.16
C GLU A 91 6.62 -7.57 4.57
N LEU A 92 5.69 -6.66 4.80
CA LEU A 92 4.41 -6.56 4.10
C LEU A 92 4.48 -5.39 3.12
N GLU A 93 4.06 -5.63 1.89
CA GLU A 93 3.97 -4.61 0.84
C GLU A 93 2.53 -4.56 0.34
N LEU A 94 1.80 -3.50 0.67
CA LEU A 94 0.50 -3.15 0.08
C LEU A 94 0.75 -2.35 -1.21
N TYR A 95 0.12 -2.74 -2.31
CA TYR A 95 0.34 -2.11 -3.60
C TYR A 95 -0.92 -2.08 -4.46
N ILE A 96 -0.97 -1.08 -5.33
CA ILE A 96 -1.90 -1.04 -6.46
C ILE A 96 -1.10 -1.15 -7.76
N HIS A 97 -1.51 -2.07 -8.64
CA HIS A 97 -1.07 -2.07 -10.03
C HIS A 97 -2.23 -1.70 -10.95
N GLU A 98 -1.97 -0.81 -11.91
CA GLU A 98 -2.97 -0.39 -12.90
C GLU A 98 -2.36 -0.23 -14.28
N PRO A 99 -3.17 -0.40 -15.34
CA PRO A 99 -2.76 -0.01 -16.67
C PRO A 99 -2.62 1.52 -16.75
N THR A 100 -1.45 1.98 -17.18
CA THR A 100 -1.17 3.39 -17.46
C THR A 100 -0.64 3.51 -18.88
N LEU A 101 -0.68 4.72 -19.45
CA LEU A 101 -0.11 4.98 -20.77
C LEU A 101 1.34 5.44 -20.63
N HIS A 102 2.25 4.74 -21.29
CA HIS A 102 3.63 5.21 -21.40
C HIS A 102 3.68 6.53 -22.18
N MET A 103 4.36 7.53 -21.61
CA MET A 103 4.26 8.92 -22.09
C MET A 103 4.76 9.13 -23.53
N LYS A 104 5.66 8.27 -24.02
CA LYS A 104 6.34 8.46 -25.30
C LYS A 104 5.60 7.83 -26.49
N ASP A 105 5.18 6.58 -26.35
CA ASP A 105 4.58 5.77 -27.41
C ASP A 105 3.09 5.50 -27.21
N LYS A 106 2.53 5.92 -26.06
CA LYS A 106 1.12 5.69 -25.67
C LYS A 106 0.75 4.21 -25.58
N GLU A 107 1.74 3.34 -25.36
CA GLU A 107 1.49 1.93 -25.09
C GLU A 107 0.97 1.75 -23.66
N GLU A 108 0.03 0.82 -23.47
CA GLU A 108 -0.48 0.45 -22.15
C GLU A 108 0.56 -0.38 -21.41
N VAL A 109 1.01 0.12 -20.25
CA VAL A 109 1.99 -0.52 -19.38
C VAL A 109 1.41 -0.71 -18.00
N LEU A 110 1.68 -1.85 -17.37
CA LEU A 110 1.26 -2.09 -15.99
C LEU A 110 2.21 -1.36 -15.04
N SER A 111 1.70 -0.39 -14.30
CA SER A 111 2.47 0.44 -13.37
C SER A 111 2.03 0.24 -11.94
N ILE A 112 2.95 0.44 -10.99
CA ILE A 112 2.62 0.56 -9.57
C ILE A 112 2.16 2.00 -9.34
N THR A 113 0.88 2.19 -9.00
CA THR A 113 0.30 3.51 -8.77
C THR A 113 0.19 3.86 -7.29
N TYR A 114 0.15 2.85 -6.42
CA TYR A 114 0.27 2.99 -4.97
C TYR A 114 1.20 1.93 -4.41
N GLN A 115 2.00 2.29 -3.41
CA GLN A 115 2.82 1.35 -2.66
C GLN A 115 3.10 1.85 -1.26
N ASN A 116 2.82 0.99 -0.28
CA ASN A 116 3.20 1.20 1.11
C ASN A 116 3.74 -0.10 1.72
N ARG A 117 4.65 0.01 2.69
CA ARG A 117 5.38 -1.14 3.23
C ARG A 117 5.58 -1.04 4.73
N SER A 118 5.44 -2.17 5.41
CA SER A 118 5.82 -2.32 6.82
C SER A 118 6.84 -3.45 6.95
N ILE A 119 7.90 -3.19 7.73
CA ILE A 119 8.92 -4.17 8.08
C ILE A 119 8.96 -4.30 9.60
N PHE A 120 8.79 -5.52 10.10
CA PHE A 120 8.68 -5.76 11.53
C PHE A 120 9.36 -7.06 11.96
N ILE A 121 9.73 -7.07 13.24
CA ILE A 121 10.22 -8.26 13.94
C ILE A 121 9.01 -9.06 14.38
N VAL A 122 9.07 -10.37 14.17
CA VAL A 122 7.95 -11.26 14.44
C VAL A 122 8.06 -11.91 15.81
N ASN A 123 7.04 -11.70 16.63
CA ASN A 123 6.78 -12.38 17.89
C ASN A 123 5.69 -13.46 17.70
N ASP A 124 4.54 -13.07 17.13
CA ASP A 124 3.48 -13.96 16.66
C ASP A 124 3.18 -13.63 15.20
N ILE A 125 3.50 -14.57 14.30
CA ILE A 125 3.40 -14.31 12.87
C ILE A 125 1.96 -13.97 12.43
N GLU A 126 0.93 -14.54 13.06
CA GLU A 126 -0.45 -14.29 12.63
C GLU A 126 -0.90 -12.90 13.06
N GLU A 127 -0.76 -12.60 14.36
CA GLU A 127 -1.12 -11.31 14.95
C GLU A 127 -0.29 -10.17 14.35
N ASP A 128 1.03 -10.33 14.25
CA ASP A 128 1.90 -9.28 13.72
C ASP A 128 1.61 -8.99 12.24
N ILE A 129 1.23 -10.00 11.44
CA ILE A 129 0.83 -9.77 10.04
C ILE A 129 -0.49 -8.99 9.97
N GLU A 130 -1.46 -9.36 10.80
CA GLU A 130 -2.78 -8.73 10.83
C GLU A 130 -2.67 -7.26 11.27
N ASP A 131 -2.03 -7.00 12.40
CA ASP A 131 -1.85 -5.65 12.96
C ASP A 131 -1.12 -4.72 11.99
N ASN A 132 -0.01 -5.19 11.41
CA ASN A 132 0.75 -4.37 10.46
C ASN A 132 0.00 -4.16 9.14
N LEU A 133 -0.82 -5.13 8.71
CA LEU A 133 -1.64 -4.96 7.51
C LEU A 133 -2.77 -3.95 7.75
N ILE A 134 -3.41 -3.99 8.93
CA ILE A 134 -4.45 -3.04 9.31
C ILE A 134 -3.91 -1.60 9.22
N ILE A 135 -2.73 -1.35 9.78
CA ILE A 135 -2.09 -0.02 9.70
C ILE A 135 -1.90 0.42 8.24
N LEU A 136 -1.36 -0.46 7.38
CA LEU A 136 -1.17 -0.14 5.96
C LEU A 136 -2.51 0.14 5.24
N LEU A 137 -3.57 -0.57 5.61
CA LEU A 137 -4.90 -0.42 5.02
C LEU A 137 -5.62 0.83 5.52
N GLU A 138 -5.44 1.21 6.78
CA GLU A 138 -5.94 2.47 7.31
C GLU A 138 -5.29 3.66 6.59
N GLU A 139 -3.96 3.66 6.45
CA GLU A 139 -3.24 4.70 5.69
C GLU A 139 -3.69 4.76 4.22
N PHE A 140 -3.90 3.61 3.59
CA PHE A 140 -4.47 3.53 2.24
C PHE A 140 -5.89 4.10 2.17
N SER A 141 -6.75 3.75 3.14
CA SER A 141 -8.14 4.18 3.19
C SER A 141 -8.25 5.69 3.33
N THR A 142 -7.45 6.28 4.24
CA THR A 142 -7.39 7.73 4.40
C THR A 142 -6.97 8.42 3.11
N GLN A 143 -5.90 7.96 2.44
CA GLN A 143 -5.49 8.54 1.16
C GLN A 143 -6.57 8.38 0.08
N TYR A 144 -7.22 7.22 0.02
CA TYR A 144 -8.27 6.95 -0.96
C TYR A 144 -9.47 7.87 -0.76
N GLU A 145 -9.90 8.07 0.48
CA GLU A 145 -10.98 9.00 0.82
C GLU A 145 -10.60 10.44 0.46
N GLU A 146 -9.42 10.90 0.89
CA GLU A 146 -8.92 12.25 0.57
C GLU A 146 -8.83 12.52 -0.94
N ASP A 147 -8.43 11.54 -1.74
CA ASP A 147 -8.35 11.65 -3.20
C ASP A 147 -9.74 11.62 -3.88
N ASN A 148 -10.80 11.13 -3.20
CA ASN A 148 -12.14 10.95 -3.76
C ASN A 148 -13.24 11.80 -3.07
N GLU A 149 -12.88 12.75 -2.19
CA GLU A 149 -13.76 13.82 -1.69
C GLU A 149 -14.14 14.86 -2.77
#